data_AF-A0A259KTK6-F1
#
_entry.id   AF-A0A259KTK6-F1
#
_cell.length_a   1.000
_cell.length_b   1.000
_cell.length_c   1.000
_cell.angle_alpha   90.00
_cell.angle_beta   90.00
_cell.angle_gamma   90.00
#
_symmetry.space_group_name_H-M   'P 1'
#
loop_
_entity.id
_entity.type
_entity.pdbx_description
1 polymer ?
#
loop_
_entity_poly.entity_id
_entity_poly.type
_entity_poly.pdbx_seq_one_letter_code
_entity_poly.pdbx_strand_id
1 'polypeptide(L)'
;SEWRLSLSMDLDDAGALHFDVNLRLPAVSAQVWAEKQDTLRRVNESLPRLRDSLTELGLDIEELACRRGTPQRSETRLEHRLVDTKA
;
A
#
# COMPACT_ATOMS: atom_id res chain seq x y z
N SER A 1 -14.59 8.52 -7.79
CA SER A 1 -14.72 7.33 -6.94
C SER A 1 -13.46 7.19 -6.13
N GLU A 2 -13.56 7.15 -4.80
CA GLU A 2 -12.44 6.84 -3.92
C GLU A 2 -12.53 5.36 -3.56
N TRP A 3 -11.43 4.63 -3.69
CA TRP A 3 -11.34 3.26 -3.22
C TRP A 3 -10.13 3.09 -2.31
N ARG A 4 -10.29 2.27 -1.28
CA ARG A 4 -9.22 1.88 -0.37
C ARG A 4 -9.05 0.37 -0.38
N LEU A 5 -7.80 -0.07 -0.45
CA LEU A 5 -7.40 -1.45 -0.35
C LEU A 5 -6.46 -1.60 0.84
N SER A 6 -6.80 -2.46 1.79
CA SER A 6 -5.90 -2.86 2.86
C SER A 6 -5.63 -4.36 2.71
N LEU A 7 -4.36 -4.72 2.54
CA LEU A 7 -3.90 -6.10 2.38
C LEU A 7 -2.90 -6.44 3.48
N SER A 8 -3.03 -7.63 4.05
CA SER A 8 -2.11 -8.14 5.07
C SER A 8 -1.68 -9.53 4.64
N MET A 9 -0.39 -9.77 4.53
CA MET A 9 0.18 -11.05 4.14
C MET A 9 1.30 -11.42 5.10
N ASP A 10 1.36 -12.69 5.48
CA ASP A 10 2.53 -13.25 6.15
C ASP A 10 3.41 -13.88 5.09
N LEU A 11 4.64 -13.39 4.97
CA LEU A 11 5.60 -13.84 3.98
C LEU A 11 6.65 -14.73 4.65
N ASP A 12 6.27 -15.78 5.36
CA ASP A 12 7.17 -16.77 5.99
C ASP A 12 8.49 -16.15 6.51
N ASP A 13 9.61 -16.40 5.82
CA ASP A 13 10.95 -15.90 6.17
C ASP A 13 11.09 -14.36 6.12
N ALA A 14 10.26 -13.67 5.36
CA ALA A 14 10.14 -12.20 5.29
C ALA A 14 9.17 -11.60 6.34
N GLY A 15 8.38 -12.42 7.04
CA GLY A 15 7.48 -11.99 8.12
C GLY A 15 6.25 -11.19 7.63
N ALA A 16 5.50 -10.63 8.58
CA ALA A 16 4.26 -9.94 8.26
C ALA A 16 4.49 -8.64 7.46
N LEU A 17 3.66 -8.46 6.43
CA LEU A 17 3.66 -7.31 5.54
C LEU A 17 2.23 -6.80 5.37
N HIS A 18 2.03 -5.53 5.68
CA HIS A 18 0.76 -4.84 5.53
C HIS A 18 0.89 -3.75 4.47
N PHE A 19 -0.13 -3.62 3.63
CA PHE A 19 -0.25 -2.58 2.62
C PHE A 19 -1.58 -1.87 2.79
N ASP A 20 -1.56 -0.55 2.75
CA ASP A 20 -2.75 0.28 2.64
C ASP A 20 -2.58 1.18 1.43
N VAL A 21 -3.55 1.14 0.52
CA VAL A 21 -3.56 1.93 -0.72
C VAL A 21 -4.89 2.66 -0.78
N ASN A 22 -4.83 3.97 -0.93
CA ASN A 22 -5.99 4.82 -1.15
C ASN A 22 -5.88 5.45 -2.54
N LEU A 23 -6.85 5.18 -3.42
CA LEU A 23 -6.94 5.81 -4.72
C LEU A 23 -8.07 6.84 -4.72
N ARG A 24 -7.70 8.10 -4.94
CA ARG A 24 -8.61 9.21 -5.20
C ARG A 24 -8.25 9.85 -6.53
N LEU A 25 -8.68 9.25 -7.63
CA LEU A 25 -8.36 9.72 -8.99
C LEU A 25 -8.40 11.26 -9.13
N PRO A 26 -7.33 11.88 -9.65
CA PRO A 26 -6.10 11.25 -10.17
C PRO A 26 -5.09 10.83 -9.07
N ALA A 27 -5.28 11.24 -7.82
CA ALA A 27 -4.36 10.99 -6.73
C ALA A 27 -4.32 9.52 -6.24
N VAL A 28 -3.14 9.09 -5.82
CA VAL A 28 -2.89 7.80 -5.16
C VAL A 28 -1.98 7.99 -3.94
N SER A 29 -2.33 7.35 -2.83
CA SER A 29 -1.45 7.20 -1.68
C SER A 29 -1.31 5.73 -1.27
N ALA A 30 -0.12 5.34 -0.87
CA ALA A 30 0.17 3.99 -0.43
C ALA A 30 1.16 3.98 0.74
N GLN A 31 0.85 3.15 1.74
CA GLN A 31 1.65 2.94 2.92
C GLN A 31 1.90 1.45 3.08
N VAL A 32 3.16 1.09 3.31
CA VAL A 32 3.57 -0.31 3.50
C VAL A 32 4.24 -0.44 4.85
N TRP A 33 3.86 -1.47 5.61
CA TRP A 33 4.47 -1.82 6.87
C TRP A 33 5.05 -3.22 6.82
N ALA A 34 6.35 -3.33 7.05
CA ALA A 34 7.02 -4.62 7.14
C ALA A 34 7.54 -4.85 8.56
N GLU A 35 7.34 -6.04 9.10
CA GLU A 35 7.88 -6.43 10.41
C GLU A 35 9.41 -6.48 10.36
N LYS A 36 9.97 -7.17 9.36
CA LYS A 36 11.41 -7.36 9.19
C LYS A 36 12.03 -6.24 8.38
N GLN A 37 13.21 -5.77 8.82
CA GLN A 37 13.95 -4.70 8.14
C GLN A 37 14.45 -5.11 6.75
N ASP A 38 14.79 -6.38 6.54
CA ASP A 38 15.21 -6.87 5.23
C ASP A 38 14.06 -6.84 4.21
N THR A 39 12.85 -7.20 4.66
CA THR A 39 11.62 -7.07 3.85
C THR A 39 11.33 -5.62 3.54
N LEU A 40 11.45 -4.73 4.53
CA LEU A 40 11.27 -3.28 4.33
C LEU A 40 12.22 -2.75 3.25
N ARG A 41 13.49 -3.15 3.28
CA ARG A 41 14.50 -2.73 2.30
C ARG A 41 14.12 -3.18 0.88
N ARG A 42 13.73 -4.45 0.72
CA ARG A 42 13.29 -5.00 -0.57
C ARG A 42 12.08 -4.26 -1.13
N VAL A 43 11.09 -3.97 -0.29
CA VAL A 43 9.91 -3.18 -0.71
C VAL A 43 10.33 -1.77 -1.09
N ASN A 44 11.16 -1.12 -0.27
CA ASN A 44 11.63 0.25 -0.53
C ASN A 44 12.43 0.36 -1.84
N GLU A 45 13.18 -0.67 -2.22
CA GLU A 45 13.87 -0.75 -3.52
C GLU A 45 12.90 -0.89 -4.71
N SER A 46 11.73 -1.49 -4.49
CA SER A 46 10.68 -1.63 -5.52
C SER A 46 9.74 -0.43 -5.63
N LEU A 47 9.64 0.39 -4.58
CA LEU A 47 8.75 1.57 -4.52
C LEU A 47 8.97 2.57 -5.68
N PRO A 48 10.20 2.93 -6.08
CA PRO A 48 10.42 3.84 -7.19
C PRO A 48 9.82 3.32 -8.50
N ARG A 49 9.96 2.03 -8.79
CA ARG A 49 9.36 1.43 -10.00
C ARG A 49 7.84 1.49 -9.96
N LEU A 50 7.25 1.20 -8.80
CA LEU A 50 5.80 1.31 -8.62
C LEU A 50 5.32 2.76 -8.81
N ARG A 51 6.06 3.73 -8.25
CA ARG A 51 5.78 5.16 -8.43
C ARG A 51 5.79 5.54 -9.90
N ASP A 52 6.81 5.12 -10.65
CA ASP A 52 6.94 5.45 -12.07
C ASP A 52 5.79 4.86 -12.86
N SER A 53 5.47 3.57 -12.68
CA SER A 53 4.32 2.93 -13.35
C SER A 53 2.98 3.58 -13.01
N LEU A 54 2.75 4.00 -11.76
CA LEU A 54 1.52 4.72 -11.39
C LEU A 54 1.48 6.11 -12.04
N THR A 55 2.61 6.80 -12.13
CA THR A 55 2.72 8.12 -12.78
C THR A 55 2.48 8.00 -14.29
N GLU A 56 3.02 6.96 -14.93
CA GLU A 56 2.81 6.67 -16.36
C GLU A 56 1.35 6.39 -16.68
N LEU A 57 0.59 5.83 -15.73
CA LEU A 57 -0.85 5.65 -15.85
C LEU A 57 -1.66 6.96 -15.67
N GLY A 58 -0.99 8.08 -15.42
CA GLY A 58 -1.61 9.39 -15.21
C GLY A 58 -2.13 9.61 -13.79
N LEU A 59 -1.61 8.87 -12.81
CA LEU A 59 -1.94 9.06 -11.39
C LEU A 59 -0.96 10.03 -10.72
N ASP A 60 -1.48 10.86 -9.81
CA ASP A 60 -0.71 11.78 -8.99
C ASP A 60 -0.33 11.11 -7.67
N ILE A 61 0.96 10.89 -7.43
CA ILE A 61 1.42 10.23 -6.22
C ILE A 61 1.45 11.24 -5.07
N GLU A 62 0.46 11.16 -4.18
CA GLU A 62 0.41 11.97 -2.95
C GLU A 62 1.41 11.44 -1.91
N GLU A 63 1.43 10.13 -1.67
CA GLU A 63 2.31 9.50 -0.69
C GLU A 63 2.66 8.06 -1.08
N LEU A 64 3.94 7.69 -1.02
CA LEU A 64 4.41 6.31 -1.11
C LEU A 64 5.42 6.12 0.02
N ALA A 65 5.02 5.43 1.09
CA ALA A 65 5.84 5.31 2.29
C ALA A 65 6.02 3.85 2.72
N CYS A 66 7.23 3.53 3.17
CA CYS A 66 7.57 2.26 3.82
C CYS A 66 7.89 2.52 5.28
N ARG A 67 7.26 1.79 6.20
CA ARG A 67 7.47 1.87 7.65
C ARG A 67 7.75 0.49 8.22
N ARG A 68 8.55 0.42 9.29
CA ARG A 68 8.76 -0.84 10.02
C ARG A 68 7.63 -1.06 11.03
N GLY A 69 7.20 -2.30 11.20
CA GLY A 69 6.22 -2.72 12.21
C GLY A 69 4.86 -3.02 11.60
N THR A 70 3.81 -2.69 12.32
CA THR A 70 2.42 -2.84 11.88
C THR A 70 1.75 -1.47 11.81
N PRO A 71 0.75 -1.28 10.93
CA PRO A 71 -0.04 -0.07 10.94
C PRO A 71 -0.69 0.07 12.32
N GLN A 72 -0.40 1.16 13.04
CA GLN A 72 -1.27 1.55 14.14
C GLN A 72 -2.63 1.81 13.51
N ARG A 73 -3.63 1.01 13.92
CA ARG A 73 -5.00 1.08 13.41
C ARG A 73 -5.52 2.50 13.64
N SER A 74 -5.23 3.38 12.69
CA SER A 74 -5.75 4.72 12.67
C SER A 74 -7.20 4.52 12.29
N GLU A 75 -8.10 4.83 13.22
CA GLU A 75 -9.55 4.75 13.07
C GLU A 75 -10.03 5.67 11.95
N THR A 76 -9.66 5.36 10.71
CA THR A 76 -10.27 5.99 9.56
C THR A 76 -11.35 5.02 9.13
N ARG A 77 -12.49 5.12 9.84
CA ARG A 77 -13.77 4.50 9.52
C ARG A 77 -14.15 4.88 8.09
N LEU A 78 -13.60 4.19 7.09
CA LEU A 78 -14.10 4.22 5.73
C LEU A 78 -15.12 3.10 5.60
N GLU A 79 -16.34 3.43 5.97
CA GLU A 79 -17.50 2.75 5.42
C GLU A 79 -17.52 3.04 3.92
N HIS A 80 -17.25 2.03 3.08
CA HIS A 80 -18.19 1.52 2.08
C HIS A 80 -17.50 0.76 0.93
N ARG A 81 -17.67 -0.57 1.00
CA ARG A 81 -18.27 -1.41 -0.05
C ARG A 81 -17.42 -1.75 -1.31
N LEU A 82 -16.97 -3.02 -1.28
CA LEU A 82 -16.78 -4.00 -2.37
C LEU A 82 -15.54 -3.88 -3.27
N VAL A 83 -14.57 -4.74 -2.99
CA VAL A 83 -13.59 -5.23 -3.96
C VAL A 83 -14.32 -6.22 -4.87
N ASP A 84 -14.61 -5.84 -6.11
CA ASP A 84 -15.07 -6.79 -7.14
C ASP A 84 -13.81 -7.44 -7.74
N THR A 85 -13.44 -8.62 -7.23
CA THR A 85 -12.46 -9.48 -7.90
C THR A 85 -13.16 -10.12 -9.10
N LYS A 86 -13.05 -9.51 -10.28
CA LYS A 86 -13.35 -10.22 -11.52
C LYS A 86 -12.19 -11.16 -11.86
N ALA A 87 -12.46 -12.45 -11.71
CA ALA A 87 -11.73 -13.52 -12.38
C ALA A 87 -12.36 -13.79 -13.76
#